data_AF-A0A5B9Y5H4-F1
#
_entry.id   AF-A0A5B9Y5H4-F1
#
_cell.length_a   1.000
_cell.length_b   1.000
_cell.length_c   1.000
_cell.angle_alpha   90.00
_cell.angle_beta   90.00
_cell.angle_gamma   90.00
#
_symmetry.space_group_name_H-M   'P 1'
#
loop_
_entity.id
_entity.type
_entity.pdbx_description
1 polymer ?
#
loop_
_entity_poly.entity_id
_entity_poly.type
_entity_poly.pdbx_seq_one_letter_code
_entity_poly.pdbx_strand_id
1 'polypeptide(L)'
;MPNIWNDHNKFIPDWSRMAIIAGCVLVTFVVLLATIINVSVYVKSKGRTSEINQRELFDKLQKNSGYNDITLHYGERRRFNNHFNYRAAYQELHLAEWYEKTNTSKGTMLMLYNFTNILDIRNQVSNFWSRSIYCHIFAAFGVFLNYGTLIAASIVSVGYQDKAHLAEIYASLCGLGVLNILVGWIWWTKLFNRLNSRIKELATPILTEAELKFIMEQFRLQALVPFTVNTSIRTHRPGRKQPKEKDSEPKIREINVTESISQ
;
A
#
# COMPACT_ATOMS: atom_id res chain seq x y z
N MET A 1 -4.09 35.71 -7.13
CA MET A 1 -4.22 35.91 -5.67
C MET A 1 -3.08 36.82 -5.21
N PRO A 2 -3.36 38.07 -4.79
CA PRO A 2 -2.37 38.93 -4.14
C PRO A 2 -2.04 38.35 -2.75
N ASN A 3 -0.78 38.43 -2.30
CA ASN A 3 -0.28 38.08 -0.96
C ASN A 3 0.02 36.61 -0.59
N ILE A 4 -0.04 35.64 -1.52
CA ILE A 4 0.48 34.26 -1.24
C ILE A 4 1.99 34.17 -1.45
N TRP A 5 2.52 35.00 -2.34
CA TRP A 5 3.93 35.05 -2.70
C TRP A 5 4.61 36.14 -1.88
N ASN A 6 5.91 36.00 -1.56
CA ASN A 6 6.70 37.05 -0.93
C ASN A 6 6.98 38.16 -1.96
N ASP A 7 5.93 38.90 -2.32
CA ASP A 7 5.81 39.55 -3.62
C ASP A 7 5.75 41.05 -3.50
N HIS A 8 6.54 41.60 -2.58
CA HIS A 8 6.71 43.04 -2.46
C HIS A 8 7.19 43.71 -3.76
N ASN A 9 7.59 42.95 -4.82
CA ASN A 9 8.12 43.51 -6.08
C ASN A 9 7.93 42.64 -7.37
N LYS A 10 6.86 41.83 -7.53
CA LYS A 10 6.74 40.90 -8.68
C LYS A 10 8.00 40.04 -8.88
N PHE A 11 8.52 39.49 -7.79
CA PHE A 11 9.86 38.90 -7.76
C PHE A 11 9.97 37.66 -8.65
N ILE A 12 8.92 36.83 -8.68
CA ILE A 12 8.82 35.65 -9.55
C ILE A 12 8.03 36.02 -10.82
N PRO A 13 8.51 35.71 -12.04
CA PRO A 13 7.76 35.89 -13.29
C PRO A 13 6.42 35.13 -13.34
N ASP A 14 5.43 35.67 -14.03
CA ASP A 14 4.07 35.09 -14.10
C ASP A 14 4.04 33.67 -14.68
N TRP A 15 4.88 33.36 -15.66
CA TRP A 15 4.97 32.01 -16.24
C TRP A 15 5.39 30.96 -15.21
N SER A 16 6.35 31.31 -14.33
CA SER A 16 6.85 30.40 -13.29
C SER A 16 5.80 30.21 -12.20
N ARG A 17 5.06 31.27 -11.84
CA ARG A 17 3.89 31.17 -10.94
C ARG A 17 2.82 30.23 -11.50
N MET A 18 2.50 30.36 -12.80
CA MET A 18 1.52 29.48 -13.45
C MET A 18 1.97 28.02 -13.40
N ALA A 19 3.25 27.74 -13.65
CA ALA A 19 3.81 26.39 -13.55
C ALA A 19 3.70 25.82 -12.12
N ILE A 20 4.05 26.61 -11.10
CA ILE A 20 3.97 26.17 -9.69
C ILE A 20 2.51 25.91 -9.28
N ILE A 21 1.60 26.82 -9.64
CA ILE A 21 0.16 26.68 -9.35
C ILE A 21 -0.40 25.44 -10.04
N ALA A 22 -0.11 25.25 -11.33
CA ALA A 22 -0.57 24.08 -12.09
C ALA A 22 -0.07 22.77 -11.48
N GLY A 23 1.21 22.72 -11.08
CA GLY A 23 1.79 21.57 -10.38
C GLY A 23 1.09 21.28 -9.05
N CYS A 24 0.86 22.31 -8.23
CA CYS A 24 0.13 22.17 -6.97
C CYS A 24 -1.33 21.75 -7.16
N VAL A 25 -2.02 22.26 -8.18
CA VAL A 25 -3.40 21.86 -8.52
C VAL A 25 -3.45 20.38 -8.88
N LEU A 26 -2.51 19.89 -9.70
CA LEU A 26 -2.43 18.47 -10.03
C LEU A 26 -2.20 17.62 -8.77
N VAL A 27 -1.26 18.00 -7.91
CA VAL A 27 -0.99 17.26 -6.66
C VAL A 27 -2.22 17.23 -5.76
N THR A 28 -2.89 18.38 -5.59
CA THR A 28 -4.12 18.50 -4.80
C THR A 28 -5.19 17.56 -5.34
N PHE A 29 -5.38 17.56 -6.67
CA PHE A 29 -6.33 16.68 -7.34
C PHE A 29 -6.04 15.20 -7.09
N VAL A 30 -4.78 14.76 -7.22
CA VAL A 30 -4.37 13.38 -6.96
C VAL A 30 -4.67 12.97 -5.51
N VAL A 31 -4.31 13.81 -4.53
CA VAL A 31 -4.53 13.53 -3.10
C VAL A 31 -6.02 13.48 -2.75
N LEU A 32 -6.82 14.42 -3.28
CA LEU A 32 -8.27 14.43 -3.08
C LEU A 32 -8.92 13.19 -3.70
N LEU A 33 -8.55 12.84 -4.93
CA LEU A 33 -9.08 11.64 -5.60
C LEU A 33 -8.76 10.37 -4.81
N ALA A 34 -7.52 10.21 -4.35
CA ALA A 34 -7.11 9.07 -3.52
C ALA A 34 -7.90 9.00 -2.20
N THR A 35 -8.13 10.16 -1.57
CA THR A 35 -8.90 10.26 -0.33
C THR A 35 -10.36 9.88 -0.54
N ILE A 36 -10.99 10.40 -1.60
CA ILE A 36 -12.38 10.07 -1.95
C ILE A 36 -12.53 8.57 -2.21
N ILE A 37 -11.61 7.96 -2.97
CA ILE A 37 -11.61 6.52 -3.24
C ILE A 37 -11.46 5.73 -1.93
N ASN A 38 -10.50 6.09 -1.08
CA ASN A 38 -10.27 5.43 0.21
C ASN A 38 -11.51 5.45 1.11
N VAL A 39 -12.15 6.61 1.24
CA VAL A 39 -13.37 6.77 2.02
C VAL A 39 -14.52 5.98 1.40
N SER A 40 -14.70 6.07 0.08
CA SER A 40 -15.78 5.38 -0.63
C SER A 40 -15.68 3.86 -0.48
N VAL A 41 -14.49 3.28 -0.73
CA VAL A 41 -14.24 1.85 -0.58
C VAL A 41 -14.43 1.41 0.87
N TYR A 42 -13.94 2.19 1.84
CA TYR A 42 -14.12 1.86 3.25
C TYR A 42 -15.60 1.84 3.66
N VAL A 43 -16.37 2.88 3.31
CA VAL A 43 -17.78 3.01 3.67
C VAL A 43 -18.61 1.92 3.00
N LYS A 44 -18.43 1.71 1.69
CA LYS A 44 -19.18 0.69 0.93
C LYS A 44 -18.88 -0.73 1.40
N SER A 45 -17.61 -1.05 1.68
CA SER A 45 -17.19 -2.41 2.02
C SER A 45 -17.37 -2.77 3.49
N LYS A 46 -17.37 -1.80 4.42
CA LYS A 46 -17.59 -2.07 5.85
C LYS A 46 -19.06 -2.38 6.17
N GLY A 47 -19.99 -1.70 5.50
CA GLY A 47 -21.43 -1.87 5.75
C GLY A 47 -22.05 -3.08 5.05
N ARG A 48 -21.34 -3.70 4.11
CA ARG A 48 -21.83 -4.85 3.35
C ARG A 48 -21.39 -6.16 3.98
N THR A 49 -22.36 -7.02 4.28
CA THR A 49 -22.12 -8.39 4.73
C THR A 49 -21.63 -9.24 3.56
N SER A 50 -20.62 -10.09 3.80
CA SER A 50 -20.16 -11.08 2.82
C SER A 50 -20.98 -12.37 2.96
N GLU A 51 -21.17 -13.11 1.87
CA GLU A 51 -21.88 -14.39 1.92
C GLU A 51 -20.99 -15.51 2.47
N ILE A 52 -19.66 -15.36 2.33
CA ILE A 52 -18.66 -16.31 2.82
C ILE A 52 -17.90 -15.73 4.00
N ASN A 53 -17.79 -16.50 5.09
CA ASN A 53 -16.96 -16.07 6.21
C ASN A 53 -15.47 -16.13 5.83
N GLN A 54 -14.62 -15.35 6.50
CA GLN A 54 -13.22 -15.20 6.12
C GLN A 54 -12.41 -16.49 6.34
N ARG A 55 -12.79 -17.33 7.33
CA ARG A 55 -12.12 -18.62 7.57
C ARG A 55 -12.40 -19.61 6.45
N GLU A 56 -13.67 -19.76 6.08
CA GLU A 56 -14.12 -20.59 4.98
C GLU A 56 -13.51 -20.13 3.64
N LEU A 57 -13.45 -18.82 3.42
CA LEU A 57 -12.77 -18.25 2.25
C LEU A 57 -11.29 -18.65 2.23
N PHE A 58 -10.60 -18.53 3.36
CA PHE A 58 -9.20 -18.92 3.48
C PHE A 58 -9.01 -20.42 3.19
N ASP A 59 -9.82 -21.29 3.81
CA ASP A 59 -9.73 -22.74 3.63
C ASP A 59 -10.00 -23.14 2.16
N LYS A 60 -10.97 -22.49 1.49
CA LYS A 60 -11.23 -22.68 0.04
C LYS A 60 -10.08 -22.19 -0.83
N LEU A 61 -9.48 -21.04 -0.50
CA LEU A 61 -8.34 -20.48 -1.23
C LEU A 61 -7.11 -21.41 -1.14
N GLN A 62 -6.84 -21.97 0.04
CA GLN A 62 -5.77 -22.95 0.24
C GLN A 62 -5.96 -24.18 -0.63
N LYS A 63 -7.14 -24.79 -0.54
CA LYS A 63 -7.48 -26.01 -1.27
C LYS A 63 -7.37 -25.80 -2.78
N ASN A 64 -7.88 -24.68 -3.29
CA ASN A 64 -7.84 -24.36 -4.72
C ASN A 64 -6.43 -24.04 -5.22
N SER A 65 -5.55 -23.55 -4.35
CA SER A 65 -4.19 -23.15 -4.73
C SER A 65 -3.14 -24.24 -4.45
N GLY A 66 -3.51 -25.34 -3.79
CA GLY A 66 -2.60 -26.43 -3.41
C GLY A 66 -1.68 -26.12 -2.22
N TYR A 67 -1.89 -24.99 -1.52
CA TYR A 67 -1.05 -24.52 -0.42
C TYR A 67 -1.75 -24.73 0.93
N ASN A 68 -1.81 -26.00 1.36
CA ASN A 68 -2.55 -26.44 2.56
C ASN A 68 -1.76 -26.30 3.88
N ASP A 69 -0.55 -25.77 3.81
CA ASP A 69 0.41 -25.68 4.91
C ASP A 69 0.38 -24.31 5.62
N ILE A 70 -0.44 -23.35 5.16
CA ILE A 70 -0.54 -22.03 5.78
C ILE A 70 -1.51 -22.10 6.97
N THR A 71 -1.15 -21.54 8.12
CA THR A 71 -2.07 -21.46 9.28
C THR A 71 -2.65 -20.06 9.42
N LEU A 72 -3.96 -19.96 9.66
CA LEU A 72 -4.64 -18.70 9.93
C LEU A 72 -4.89 -18.54 11.43
N HIS A 73 -4.36 -17.44 11.99
CA HIS A 73 -4.48 -17.05 13.39
C HIS A 73 -5.23 -15.73 13.54
N TYR A 74 -6.10 -15.63 14.56
CA TYR A 74 -6.85 -14.42 14.89
C TYR A 74 -6.43 -13.89 16.27
N GLY A 75 -6.22 -12.58 16.40
CA GLY A 75 -6.04 -11.90 17.70
C GLY A 75 -4.74 -12.19 18.47
N GLU A 76 -4.00 -13.24 18.11
CA GLU A 76 -2.86 -13.75 18.88
C GLU A 76 -1.65 -12.80 18.93
N ARG A 77 -1.49 -11.86 17.99
CA ARG A 77 -0.40 -10.88 18.04
C ARG A 77 -0.77 -9.50 17.50
N ARG A 78 -0.38 -8.44 18.22
CA ARG A 78 -0.30 -7.07 17.69
C ARG A 78 0.88 -6.97 16.71
N ARG A 79 0.67 -7.14 15.38
CA ARG A 79 1.74 -7.04 14.37
C ARG A 79 1.44 -6.04 13.23
N PHE A 80 2.39 -5.11 13.02
CA PHE A 80 3.39 -4.89 11.96
C PHE A 80 2.95 -4.17 10.66
N ASN A 81 1.75 -4.40 10.13
CA ASN A 81 1.17 -3.56 9.08
C ASN A 81 -0.36 -3.73 9.07
N ASN A 82 -1.13 -2.67 8.84
CA ASN A 82 -2.60 -2.76 8.82
C ASN A 82 -3.15 -3.62 7.66
N HIS A 83 -2.32 -3.96 6.66
CA HIS A 83 -2.79 -4.51 5.37
C HIS A 83 -2.11 -5.84 4.95
N PHE A 84 -0.98 -6.24 5.55
CA PHE A 84 -0.33 -7.53 5.26
C PHE A 84 0.38 -8.13 6.47
N ASN A 85 -0.03 -9.34 6.86
CA ASN A 85 0.37 -9.97 8.13
C ASN A 85 0.76 -11.45 7.95
N TYR A 86 1.49 -11.76 6.90
CA TYR A 86 2.02 -13.11 6.67
C TYR A 86 3.46 -13.24 7.20
N ARG A 87 3.73 -14.34 7.93
CA ARG A 87 5.07 -14.73 8.38
C ARG A 87 5.57 -15.89 7.53
N ALA A 88 6.33 -15.58 6.49
CA ALA A 88 6.84 -16.59 5.56
C ALA A 88 7.63 -17.73 6.24
N ALA A 89 8.45 -17.42 7.25
CA ALA A 89 9.27 -18.42 7.97
C ALA A 89 8.46 -19.47 8.75
N TYR A 90 7.22 -19.15 9.14
CA TYR A 90 6.34 -20.03 9.92
C TYR A 90 5.07 -20.42 9.15
N GLN A 91 4.90 -19.86 7.95
CA GLN A 91 3.71 -20.03 7.13
C GLN A 91 2.41 -19.59 7.81
N GLU A 92 2.47 -18.60 8.69
CA GLU A 92 1.31 -18.13 9.46
C GLU A 92 0.75 -16.81 8.87
N LEU A 93 -0.55 -16.75 8.64
CA LEU A 93 -1.30 -15.52 8.39
C LEU A 93 -1.99 -15.05 9.68
N HIS A 94 -1.71 -13.83 10.11
CA HIS A 94 -2.23 -13.25 11.35
C HIS A 94 -3.25 -12.15 11.05
N LEU A 95 -4.51 -12.33 11.44
CA LEU A 95 -5.55 -11.30 11.30
C LEU A 95 -6.01 -10.80 12.67
N ALA A 96 -6.56 -9.59 12.70
CA ALA A 96 -7.15 -9.05 13.91
C ALA A 96 -8.43 -9.82 14.27
N GLU A 97 -8.69 -10.00 15.57
CA GLU A 97 -9.83 -10.78 16.09
C GLU A 97 -11.20 -10.32 15.55
N TRP A 98 -11.35 -9.03 15.25
CA TRP A 98 -12.61 -8.53 14.69
C TRP A 98 -12.95 -9.12 13.31
N TYR A 99 -11.97 -9.61 12.55
CA TYR A 99 -12.22 -10.30 11.28
C TYR A 99 -12.81 -11.70 11.47
N GLU A 100 -12.58 -12.34 12.61
CA GLU A 100 -13.24 -13.59 12.96
C GLU A 100 -14.71 -13.34 13.32
N LYS A 101 -14.96 -12.22 14.01
CA LYS A 101 -16.27 -11.86 14.54
C LYS A 101 -17.16 -11.11 13.55
N THR A 102 -16.63 -10.68 12.40
CA THR A 102 -17.38 -9.87 11.44
C THR A 102 -17.31 -10.44 10.03
N ASN A 103 -18.49 -10.71 9.46
CA ASN A 103 -18.58 -11.21 8.10
C ASN A 103 -18.80 -10.06 7.10
N THR A 104 -17.77 -9.26 6.81
CA THR A 104 -17.88 -8.10 5.91
C THR A 104 -17.14 -8.30 4.60
N SER A 105 -17.63 -7.66 3.51
CA SER A 105 -16.92 -7.65 2.22
C SER A 105 -15.53 -7.01 2.34
N LYS A 106 -15.31 -6.10 3.30
CA LYS A 106 -13.97 -5.59 3.62
C LYS A 106 -13.03 -6.70 4.11
N GLY A 107 -13.52 -7.64 4.91
CA GLY A 107 -12.76 -8.83 5.33
C GLY A 107 -12.43 -9.74 4.16
N THR A 108 -13.39 -9.95 3.27
CA THR A 108 -13.22 -10.72 2.02
C THR A 108 -12.15 -10.10 1.12
N MET A 109 -12.20 -8.78 0.90
CA MET A 109 -11.17 -8.05 0.17
C MET A 109 -9.79 -8.22 0.82
N LEU A 110 -9.69 -8.04 2.14
CA LEU A 110 -8.42 -8.18 2.85
C LEU A 110 -7.87 -9.60 2.72
N MET A 111 -8.70 -10.62 2.85
CA MET A 111 -8.30 -12.02 2.75
C MET A 111 -7.78 -12.34 1.34
N LEU A 112 -8.53 -12.00 0.30
CA LEU A 112 -8.10 -12.18 -1.10
C LEU A 112 -6.78 -11.46 -1.39
N TYR A 113 -6.67 -10.22 -0.91
CA TYR A 113 -5.46 -9.43 -1.07
C TYR A 113 -4.25 -10.05 -0.35
N ASN A 114 -4.42 -10.50 0.90
CA ASN A 114 -3.35 -11.16 1.65
C ASN A 114 -2.95 -12.48 1.01
N PHE A 115 -3.93 -13.31 0.68
CA PHE A 115 -3.68 -14.62 0.10
C PHE A 115 -2.96 -14.50 -1.26
N THR A 116 -3.37 -13.57 -2.12
CA THR A 116 -2.67 -13.30 -3.38
C THR A 116 -1.20 -12.93 -3.16
N ASN A 117 -0.91 -12.08 -2.16
CA ASN A 117 0.46 -11.72 -1.81
C ASN A 117 1.26 -12.91 -1.25
N ILE A 118 0.62 -13.84 -0.52
CA ILE A 118 1.27 -15.07 -0.05
C ILE A 118 1.69 -15.93 -1.25
N LEU A 119 0.79 -16.10 -2.23
CA LEU A 119 1.09 -16.85 -3.45
C LEU A 119 2.25 -16.21 -4.24
N ASP A 120 2.28 -14.89 -4.34
CA ASP A 120 3.38 -14.17 -4.99
C ASP A 120 4.73 -14.50 -4.33
N ILE A 121 4.79 -14.45 -2.99
CA ILE A 121 6.00 -14.77 -2.23
C ILE A 121 6.42 -16.23 -2.45
N ARG A 122 5.47 -17.18 -2.41
CA ARG A 122 5.77 -18.61 -2.58
C ARG A 122 6.26 -18.94 -3.99
N ASN A 123 5.66 -18.32 -5.00
CA ASN A 123 6.07 -18.49 -6.39
C ASN A 123 7.34 -17.70 -6.74
N GLN A 124 8.02 -17.10 -5.76
CA GLN A 124 9.19 -16.22 -5.93
C GLN A 124 8.93 -15.08 -6.94
N VAL A 125 7.67 -14.72 -7.15
CA VAL A 125 7.29 -13.57 -7.95
C VAL A 125 7.43 -12.34 -7.04
N SER A 126 8.05 -11.27 -7.55
CA SER A 126 8.12 -10.04 -6.76
C SER A 126 6.72 -9.57 -6.35
N ASN A 127 6.52 -9.49 -5.04
CA ASN A 127 5.22 -9.25 -4.42
C ASN A 127 4.74 -7.82 -4.67
N PHE A 128 3.43 -7.64 -4.64
CA PHE A 128 2.80 -6.33 -4.90
C PHE A 128 3.35 -5.23 -3.99
N TRP A 129 3.59 -5.50 -2.70
CA TRP A 129 4.10 -4.53 -1.72
C TRP A 129 5.49 -3.97 -2.06
N SER A 130 6.42 -4.86 -2.41
CA SER A 130 7.79 -4.49 -2.76
C SER A 130 7.84 -3.59 -3.99
N ARG A 131 6.87 -3.71 -4.89
CA ARG A 131 6.76 -2.86 -6.08
C ARG A 131 5.97 -1.59 -5.80
N SER A 132 4.91 -1.68 -5.01
CA SER A 132 4.02 -0.54 -4.75
C SER A 132 4.66 0.53 -3.89
N ILE A 133 5.64 0.18 -3.03
CA ILE A 133 6.42 1.15 -2.25
C ILE A 133 7.08 2.21 -3.14
N TYR A 134 7.62 1.82 -4.30
CA TYR A 134 8.26 2.76 -5.22
C TYR A 134 7.25 3.76 -5.80
N CYS A 135 6.04 3.31 -6.12
CA CYS A 135 4.96 4.20 -6.57
C CYS A 135 4.64 5.28 -5.53
N HIS A 136 4.60 4.92 -4.25
CA HIS A 136 4.37 5.90 -3.17
C HIS A 136 5.57 6.80 -2.94
N ILE A 137 6.80 6.30 -3.06
CA ILE A 137 8.00 7.12 -2.95
C ILE A 137 7.99 8.18 -4.06
N PHE A 138 7.79 7.79 -5.32
CA PHE A 138 7.70 8.75 -6.44
C PHE A 138 6.59 9.78 -6.22
N ALA A 139 5.39 9.33 -5.84
CA ALA A 139 4.28 10.24 -5.62
C ALA A 139 4.52 11.17 -4.42
N ALA A 140 5.11 10.68 -3.32
CA ALA A 140 5.43 11.49 -2.14
C ALA A 140 6.54 12.51 -2.42
N PHE A 141 7.58 12.13 -3.15
CA PHE A 141 8.59 13.07 -3.65
C PHE A 141 7.96 14.12 -4.56
N GLY A 142 7.03 13.74 -5.44
CA GLY A 142 6.34 14.69 -6.30
C GLY A 142 5.44 15.68 -5.54
N VAL A 143 4.76 15.22 -4.48
CA VAL A 143 4.02 16.09 -3.55
C VAL A 143 4.98 17.07 -2.87
N PHE A 144 6.10 16.56 -2.35
CA PHE A 144 7.11 17.37 -1.66
C PHE A 144 7.74 18.41 -2.60
N LEU A 145 8.09 18.05 -3.83
CA LEU A 145 8.67 18.99 -4.79
C LEU A 145 7.70 20.12 -5.15
N ASN A 146 6.42 19.81 -5.37
CA ASN A 146 5.45 20.85 -5.74
C ASN A 146 5.11 21.78 -4.57
N TYR A 147 4.68 21.23 -3.42
CA TYR A 147 4.34 22.06 -2.26
C TYR A 147 5.57 22.67 -1.59
N GLY A 148 6.70 21.96 -1.57
CA GLY A 148 7.97 22.49 -1.09
C GLY A 148 8.45 23.67 -1.93
N THR A 149 8.30 23.60 -3.26
CA THR A 149 8.58 24.74 -4.15
C THR A 149 7.65 25.92 -3.90
N LEU A 150 6.34 25.67 -3.72
CA LEU A 150 5.38 26.73 -3.38
C LEU A 150 5.76 27.40 -2.05
N ILE A 151 6.03 26.63 -1.00
CA ILE A 151 6.43 27.14 0.31
C ILE A 151 7.74 27.92 0.21
N ALA A 152 8.74 27.38 -0.50
CA ALA A 152 10.00 28.07 -0.74
C ALA A 152 9.77 29.41 -1.44
N ALA A 153 9.02 29.42 -2.53
CA ALA A 153 8.68 30.64 -3.26
C ALA A 153 7.84 31.66 -2.46
N SER A 154 7.11 31.22 -1.43
CA SER A 154 6.33 32.07 -0.52
C SER A 154 7.13 32.63 0.66
N ILE A 155 8.21 31.97 1.08
CA ILE A 155 8.97 32.36 2.30
C ILE A 155 10.34 32.94 1.94
N VAL A 156 10.98 32.41 0.91
CA VAL A 156 12.32 32.79 0.45
C VAL A 156 12.24 34.14 -0.27
N SER A 157 12.26 35.23 0.52
CA SER A 157 12.71 36.54 0.05
C SER A 157 14.22 36.55 0.21
N VAL A 158 14.95 36.49 -0.90
CA VAL A 158 16.38 36.76 -0.85
C VAL A 158 16.70 37.74 -1.94
N GLY A 159 17.60 38.67 -1.64
CA GLY A 159 18.18 39.64 -2.55
C GLY A 159 19.03 39.02 -3.67
N TYR A 160 18.58 37.90 -4.25
CA TYR A 160 19.12 37.35 -5.48
C TYR A 160 18.88 38.36 -6.60
N GLN A 161 19.96 38.81 -7.20
CA GLN A 161 19.91 39.71 -8.36
C GLN A 161 19.41 38.99 -9.61
N ASP A 162 19.59 37.67 -9.70
CA ASP A 162 19.12 36.85 -10.82
C ASP A 162 17.77 36.16 -10.53
N LYS A 163 16.70 36.91 -10.79
CA LYS A 163 15.32 36.45 -10.61
C LYS A 163 14.90 35.40 -11.65
N ALA A 164 15.50 35.46 -12.85
CA ALA A 164 15.14 34.59 -13.96
C ALA A 164 15.60 33.15 -13.66
N HIS A 165 16.84 32.99 -13.21
CA HIS A 165 17.40 31.69 -12.89
C HIS A 165 16.66 31.00 -11.73
N LEU A 166 16.29 31.75 -10.68
CA LEU A 166 15.50 31.21 -9.58
C LEU A 166 14.10 30.74 -10.03
N ALA A 167 13.48 31.47 -10.95
CA ALA A 167 12.18 31.11 -11.51
C ALA A 167 12.24 29.83 -12.35
N GLU A 168 13.34 29.61 -13.09
CA GLU A 168 13.63 28.37 -13.82
C GLU A 168 13.83 27.19 -12.89
N ILE A 169 14.56 27.38 -11.79
CA ILE A 169 14.75 26.33 -10.77
C ILE A 169 13.40 25.90 -10.20
N TYR A 170 12.58 26.85 -9.74
CA TYR A 170 11.26 26.53 -9.17
C TYR A 170 10.33 25.86 -10.19
N ALA A 171 10.26 26.38 -11.41
CA ALA A 171 9.45 25.74 -12.46
C ALA A 171 9.94 24.32 -12.79
N SER A 172 11.27 24.10 -12.84
CA SER A 172 11.87 22.79 -13.09
C SER A 172 11.58 21.80 -11.95
N LEU A 173 11.65 22.25 -10.69
CA LEU A 173 11.31 21.43 -9.52
C LEU A 173 9.83 21.01 -9.55
N CYS A 174 8.92 21.93 -9.89
CA CYS A 174 7.50 21.60 -10.07
C CYS A 174 7.29 20.63 -11.25
N GLY A 175 7.95 20.86 -12.39
CA GLY A 175 7.91 19.95 -13.54
C GLY A 175 8.39 18.54 -13.19
N LEU A 176 9.50 18.42 -12.47
CA LEU A 176 10.02 17.15 -11.96
C LEU A 176 9.05 16.51 -10.96
N GLY A 177 8.41 17.32 -10.10
CA GLY A 177 7.39 16.84 -9.17
C GLY A 177 6.16 16.25 -9.87
N VAL A 178 5.67 16.92 -10.91
CA VAL A 178 4.59 16.41 -11.77
C VAL A 178 4.99 15.11 -12.46
N LEU A 179 6.19 15.07 -13.05
CA LEU A 179 6.71 13.87 -13.70
C LEU A 179 6.78 12.69 -12.74
N ASN A 180 7.28 12.91 -11.52
CA ASN A 180 7.34 11.87 -10.49
C ASN A 180 5.95 11.33 -10.12
N ILE A 181 4.94 12.20 -9.99
CA ILE A 181 3.56 11.75 -9.75
C ILE A 181 3.06 10.90 -10.92
N LEU A 182 3.24 11.35 -12.16
CA LEU A 182 2.76 10.63 -13.34
C LEU A 182 3.43 9.26 -13.49
N VAL A 183 4.74 9.18 -13.28
CA VAL A 183 5.49 7.90 -13.31
C VAL A 183 4.99 6.97 -12.21
N GLY A 184 4.87 7.47 -10.99
CA GLY A 184 4.33 6.71 -9.86
C GLY A 184 2.91 6.22 -10.12
N TRP A 185 2.08 7.04 -10.77
CA TRP A 185 0.69 6.73 -11.12
C TRP A 185 0.60 5.65 -12.21
N ILE A 186 1.30 5.82 -13.33
CA ILE A 186 1.30 4.82 -14.41
C ILE A 186 1.77 3.46 -13.89
N TRP A 187 2.83 3.47 -13.07
CA TRP A 187 3.34 2.24 -12.46
C TRP A 187 2.31 1.64 -11.49
N TRP A 188 1.66 2.46 -10.66
CA TRP A 188 0.59 2.02 -9.76
C TRP A 188 -0.52 1.27 -10.49
N THR A 189 -1.08 1.87 -11.53
CA THR A 189 -2.16 1.27 -12.32
C THR A 189 -1.73 -0.04 -12.96
N LYS A 190 -0.49 -0.13 -13.47
CA LYS A 190 0.06 -1.39 -14.01
C LYS A 190 0.17 -2.49 -12.95
N LEU A 191 0.63 -2.16 -11.73
CA LEU A 191 0.73 -3.13 -10.65
C LEU A 191 -0.64 -3.62 -10.18
N PHE A 192 -1.58 -2.70 -10.00
CA PHE A 192 -2.93 -3.06 -9.59
C PHE A 192 -3.67 -3.88 -10.62
N ASN A 193 -3.52 -3.60 -11.92
CA ASN A 193 -4.18 -4.40 -12.94
C ASN A 193 -3.73 -5.87 -12.90
N ARG A 194 -2.44 -6.12 -12.65
CA ARG A 194 -1.92 -7.49 -12.45
C ARG A 194 -2.48 -8.14 -11.19
N LEU A 195 -2.49 -7.40 -10.08
CA LEU A 195 -3.09 -7.85 -8.83
C LEU A 195 -4.59 -8.19 -9.01
N ASN A 196 -5.33 -7.33 -9.70
CA ASN A 196 -6.76 -7.49 -9.97
C ASN A 196 -7.05 -8.73 -10.84
N SER A 197 -6.20 -9.04 -11.82
CA SER A 197 -6.33 -10.29 -12.59
C SER A 197 -6.19 -11.51 -11.68
N ARG A 198 -5.14 -11.54 -10.85
CA ARG A 198 -4.89 -12.65 -9.92
C ARG A 198 -6.01 -12.81 -8.89
N ILE A 199 -6.47 -11.70 -8.31
CA ILE A 199 -7.61 -11.74 -7.38
C ILE A 199 -8.85 -12.29 -8.07
N LYS A 200 -9.13 -11.86 -9.30
CA LYS A 200 -10.28 -12.36 -10.07
C LYS A 200 -10.17 -13.86 -10.32
N GLU A 201 -9.01 -14.33 -10.75
CA GLU A 201 -8.73 -15.76 -10.99
C GLU A 201 -8.97 -16.61 -9.73
N LEU A 202 -8.47 -16.15 -8.58
CA LEU A 202 -8.64 -16.85 -7.29
C LEU A 202 -10.08 -16.80 -6.76
N ALA A 203 -10.77 -15.67 -6.95
CA ALA A 203 -12.08 -15.43 -6.38
C ALA A 203 -13.23 -16.04 -7.21
N THR A 204 -13.07 -16.15 -8.53
CA THR A 204 -14.11 -16.67 -9.45
C THR A 204 -14.65 -18.05 -9.06
N PRO A 205 -13.84 -19.05 -8.68
CA PRO A 205 -14.36 -20.36 -8.30
C PRO A 205 -14.98 -20.41 -6.88
N ILE A 206 -14.88 -19.33 -6.09
CA ILE A 206 -15.25 -19.34 -4.66
C ILE A 206 -16.44 -18.43 -4.37
N LEU A 207 -16.48 -17.24 -4.97
CA LEU A 207 -17.48 -16.22 -4.70
C LEU A 207 -18.65 -16.29 -5.70
N THR A 208 -19.82 -15.85 -5.26
CA THR A 208 -20.96 -15.64 -6.16
C THR A 208 -20.66 -14.50 -7.14
N GLU A 209 -21.31 -14.50 -8.30
CA GLU A 209 -21.08 -13.48 -9.33
C GLU A 209 -21.35 -12.05 -8.81
N ALA A 210 -22.41 -11.90 -8.00
CA ALA A 210 -22.77 -10.62 -7.39
C ALA A 210 -21.71 -10.11 -6.41
N GLU A 211 -21.15 -10.99 -5.58
CA GLU A 211 -20.09 -10.63 -4.65
C GLU A 211 -18.77 -10.36 -5.38
N LEU A 212 -18.39 -11.22 -6.33
CA LEU A 212 -17.20 -11.03 -7.17
C LEU A 212 -17.23 -9.68 -7.89
N LYS A 213 -18.36 -9.33 -8.50
CA LYS A 213 -18.54 -8.04 -9.20
C LYS A 213 -18.29 -6.87 -8.26
N PHE A 214 -18.86 -6.90 -7.06
CA PHE A 214 -18.67 -5.86 -6.06
C PHE A 214 -17.21 -5.76 -5.60
N ILE A 215 -16.60 -6.87 -5.21
CA ILE A 215 -15.20 -6.93 -4.73
C ILE A 215 -14.25 -6.40 -5.81
N MET A 216 -14.43 -6.83 -7.06
CA MET A 216 -13.60 -6.39 -8.17
C MET A 216 -13.79 -4.92 -8.52
N GLU A 217 -15.00 -4.36 -8.36
CA GLU A 217 -15.22 -2.92 -8.51
C GLU A 217 -14.41 -2.12 -7.47
N GLN A 218 -14.39 -2.55 -6.21
CA GLN A 218 -13.63 -1.87 -5.16
C GLN A 218 -12.12 -1.93 -5.43
N PHE A 219 -11.60 -3.08 -5.86
CA PHE A 219 -10.20 -3.21 -6.25
C PHE A 219 -9.84 -2.37 -7.48
N ARG A 220 -10.73 -2.25 -8.46
CA ARG A 220 -10.55 -1.36 -9.62
C ARG A 220 -10.54 0.11 -9.22
N LEU A 221 -11.39 0.52 -8.27
CA LEU A 221 -11.35 1.88 -7.73
C LEU A 221 -9.99 2.18 -7.07
N GLN A 222 -9.46 1.25 -6.27
CA GLN A 222 -8.13 1.40 -5.67
C GLN A 222 -7.01 1.47 -6.72
N ALA A 223 -7.17 0.82 -7.87
CA ALA A 223 -6.20 0.87 -8.98
C ALA A 223 -6.08 2.24 -9.67
N LEU A 224 -7.05 3.13 -9.46
CA LEU A 224 -7.16 4.38 -10.21
C LEU A 224 -6.07 5.40 -9.90
N VAL A 225 -5.53 5.43 -8.68
CA VAL A 225 -4.58 6.46 -8.25
C VAL A 225 -3.70 5.94 -7.11
N PRO A 226 -2.42 6.34 -7.01
CA PRO A 226 -1.57 6.02 -5.86
C PRO A 226 -2.17 6.54 -4.55
N PHE A 227 -1.64 6.07 -3.42
CA PHE A 227 -2.11 6.38 -2.05
C PHE A 227 -3.47 5.79 -1.63
N THR A 228 -4.11 4.98 -2.48
CA THR A 228 -5.36 4.27 -2.11
C THR A 228 -5.13 2.99 -1.30
N VAL A 229 -3.87 2.60 -1.08
CA VAL A 229 -3.49 1.54 -0.14
C VAL A 229 -2.39 2.06 0.77
N ASN A 230 -2.54 1.80 2.06
CA ASN A 230 -1.53 2.17 3.04
C ASN A 230 -0.41 1.12 3.07
N THR A 231 0.78 1.51 2.60
CA THR A 231 2.01 0.71 2.60
C THR A 231 2.89 0.89 3.82
N SER A 232 2.49 1.73 4.79
CA SER A 232 3.31 1.97 5.99
C SER A 232 3.40 0.73 6.87
N ILE A 233 4.62 0.27 7.12
CA ILE A 233 4.94 -0.77 8.09
C ILE A 233 5.03 -0.08 9.45
N ARG A 234 4.13 -0.41 10.39
CA ARG A 234 4.26 0.02 11.78
C ARG A 234 5.09 -1.01 12.53
N THR A 235 6.40 -0.78 12.62
CA THR A 235 7.25 -1.56 13.54
C THR A 235 6.83 -1.30 14.99
N HIS A 236 6.55 -2.36 15.74
CA HIS A 236 6.26 -2.24 17.16
C HIS A 236 7.54 -1.85 17.92
N ARG A 237 7.52 -0.75 18.69
CA ARG A 237 8.55 -0.51 19.72
C ARG A 237 8.46 -1.62 20.78
N PRO A 238 9.55 -2.29 21.17
CA PRO A 238 9.52 -3.25 22.26
C PRO A 238 9.25 -2.48 23.56
N GLY A 239 8.14 -2.76 24.24
CA GLY A 239 7.78 -2.00 25.44
C GLY A 239 6.43 -2.34 26.10
N ARG A 240 5.54 -3.09 25.42
CA ARG A 240 4.39 -3.71 26.09
C ARG A 240 4.70 -5.18 26.34
N LYS A 241 4.87 -5.52 27.63
CA LYS A 241 5.08 -6.87 28.15
C LYS A 241 4.11 -7.84 27.47
N GLN A 242 4.66 -8.87 26.84
CA GLN A 242 3.90 -10.03 26.36
C GLN A 242 3.45 -10.85 27.58
N PRO A 243 2.28 -11.49 27.58
CA PRO A 243 2.10 -12.68 28.40
C PRO A 243 3.09 -13.73 27.87
N LYS A 244 3.91 -14.31 28.76
CA LYS A 244 4.85 -15.38 28.40
C LYS A 244 4.05 -16.56 27.83
N GLU A 245 4.14 -16.76 26.53
CA GLU A 245 3.81 -18.02 25.89
C GLU A 245 5.03 -18.93 26.11
N LYS A 246 4.84 -20.07 26.79
CA LYS A 246 5.90 -21.07 27.01
C LYS A 246 6.39 -21.54 25.65
N ASP A 247 7.67 -21.32 25.38
CA ASP A 247 8.38 -21.86 24.22
C ASP A 247 8.19 -23.38 24.15
N SER A 248 7.40 -23.85 23.20
CA SER A 248 7.56 -25.19 22.63
C SER A 248 8.58 -25.05 21.49
N GLU A 249 9.86 -25.12 21.85
CA GLU A 249 10.96 -25.19 20.88
C GLU A 249 10.75 -26.35 19.90
N PRO A 250 11.03 -26.17 18.60
CA PRO A 250 11.10 -27.29 17.67
C PRO A 250 12.35 -28.12 18.02
N LYS A 251 12.16 -29.37 18.44
CA LYS A 251 13.24 -30.36 18.59
C LYS A 251 13.94 -30.53 17.25
N ILE A 252 15.13 -29.95 17.13
CA ILE A 252 16.12 -30.31 16.10
C ILE A 252 16.45 -31.78 16.38
N ARG A 253 16.19 -32.67 15.41
CA ARG A 253 16.65 -34.06 15.48
C ARG A 253 18.16 -34.06 15.45
N GLU A 254 18.79 -34.47 16.54
CA GLU A 254 20.19 -34.87 16.56
C GLU A 254 20.38 -36.01 15.55
N ILE A 255 21.23 -35.78 14.56
CA ILE A 255 21.77 -36.83 13.69
C ILE A 255 22.88 -37.50 14.52
N ASN A 256 22.60 -38.68 15.05
CA ASN A 256 23.64 -39.53 15.66
C ASN A 256 24.64 -39.94 14.57
N VAL A 257 25.88 -39.47 14.70
CA VAL A 257 27.04 -40.01 13.99
C VAL A 257 27.87 -40.79 15.00
N THR A 258 27.64 -42.10 15.02
CA THR A 258 28.49 -43.18 15.54
C THR A 258 28.24 -44.33 14.55
N GLU A 259 29.18 -45.05 13.96
CA GLU A 259 30.56 -45.39 14.25
C GLU A 259 31.14 -46.04 12.98
N SER A 260 32.42 -45.86 12.68
CA SER A 260 33.30 -46.92 12.13
C SER A 260 34.71 -46.37 11.89
N ILE A 261 35.51 -46.37 12.95
CA ILE A 261 36.97 -46.54 12.81
C ILE A 261 37.31 -47.79 13.63
N SER A 262 37.36 -48.92 12.95
CA SER A 262 38.19 -50.06 13.33
C SER A 262 38.50 -50.87 12.07
N GLN A 263 39.66 -50.59 11.49
CA GLN A 263 40.60 -51.55 10.90
C GLN A 263 41.88 -50.81 10.49
#